data_AF-A0A6F9CHX9-F1
#
_entry.id   AF-A0A6F9CHX9-F1
#
_cell.length_a   1.000
_cell.length_b   1.000
_cell.length_c   1.000
_cell.angle_alpha   90.00
_cell.angle_beta   90.00
_cell.angle_gamma   90.00
#
_symmetry.space_group_name_H-M   'P 1'
#
loop_
_entity.id
_entity.type
_entity.pdbx_description
1 polymer ?
#
loop_
_entity_poly.entity_id
_entity_poly.type
_entity_poly.pdbx_seq_one_letter_code
_entity_poly.pdbx_strand_id
1 'polypeptide(L)'
;MESQKFLAENSASVYIKKVEARINEEIERVLHCLDKTTEEPIVKVVERELISKHMKTILFSRVPNGLKTMCECMSSYLREQGKALVSEEGEVKNPVDYIQGLLDLKSRFDRFLLESFNNDRLFKQTIAGDFEYFLNLNSRSPEFMQEKDVFERYYKQHLARRLLTNKSVSDDSEKNMISKLKCVTVLWFCCHRFYLAKHSGRQLTLQHHMGSADLNATFYGPIKKEDGSEVGVGGAQVTGSNTRKHILQVSTFQMTILMLFNNREKSMFEEIQQETDIPERELVRALQSLACGKPTQRVLTKEPKSKEIENGHVFTVNDQFTSKLHRVKIQTVAAKQGETDPERKETRQKVDDDRKHEIEAAIVRIMKSRKKMQHNVLVAEVSGIECMNIEVFRGTSGCTSEYFINVTQQLRSRFLPSPVVIKKRIEGLIEREYLARTPEDRKVYTYVA
;
A
#
# COMPACT_ATOMS: atom_id res chain seq x y z
N MET A 1 11.23 -24.00 46.21
CA MET A 1 10.49 -23.90 47.49
C MET A 1 10.86 -22.64 48.27
N GLU A 2 12.15 -22.26 48.37
CA GLU A 2 12.55 -21.03 49.11
C GLU A 2 11.94 -19.75 48.53
N SER A 3 11.95 -19.58 47.20
CA SER A 3 11.39 -18.41 46.51
C SER A 3 9.89 -18.20 46.80
N GLN A 4 9.08 -19.25 46.70
CA GLN A 4 7.64 -19.21 46.96
C GLN A 4 7.33 -18.87 48.42
N LYS A 5 8.06 -19.48 49.36
CA LYS A 5 7.88 -19.23 50.80
C LYS A 5 8.26 -17.78 51.15
N PHE A 6 9.39 -17.30 50.64
CA PHE A 6 9.85 -15.94 50.90
C PHE A 6 8.94 -14.88 50.27
N LEU A 7 8.40 -15.13 49.06
CA LEU A 7 7.40 -14.28 48.40
C LEU A 7 6.05 -14.25 49.12
N ALA A 8 5.68 -15.30 49.83
CA ALA A 8 4.46 -15.34 50.63
C ALA A 8 4.58 -14.45 51.88
N GLU A 9 5.76 -14.42 52.49
CA GLU A 9 6.02 -13.78 53.78
C GLU A 9 6.52 -12.32 53.65
N ASN A 10 7.04 -11.90 52.49
CA ASN A 10 7.70 -10.60 52.31
C ASN A 10 7.11 -9.78 51.14
N SER A 11 7.34 -8.46 51.17
CA SER A 11 6.95 -7.57 50.06
C SER A 11 7.81 -7.81 48.81
N ALA A 12 7.28 -7.44 47.64
CA ALA A 12 8.02 -7.56 46.38
C ALA A 12 9.35 -6.79 46.39
N SER A 13 9.40 -5.61 47.02
CA SER A 13 10.64 -4.81 47.11
C SER A 13 11.74 -5.52 47.92
N VAL A 14 11.38 -6.17 49.02
CA VAL A 14 12.31 -6.93 49.87
C VAL A 14 12.76 -8.20 49.14
N TYR A 15 11.86 -8.85 48.41
CA TYR A 15 12.19 -10.00 47.59
C TYR A 15 13.20 -9.65 46.48
N ILE A 16 12.97 -8.57 45.72
CA ILE A 16 13.87 -8.16 44.64
C ILE A 16 15.27 -7.82 45.17
N LYS A 17 15.38 -7.12 46.31
CA LYS A 17 16.69 -6.88 46.96
C LYS A 17 17.39 -8.17 47.37
N LYS A 18 16.65 -9.18 47.82
CA LYS A 18 17.21 -10.50 48.14
C LYS A 18 17.66 -11.26 46.88
N VAL A 19 16.91 -11.14 45.77
CA VAL A 19 17.30 -11.72 44.48
C VAL A 19 18.59 -11.07 43.97
N GLU A 20 18.70 -9.75 44.04
CA GLU A 20 19.91 -9.00 43.66
C GLU A 20 21.12 -9.39 44.52
N ALA A 21 20.95 -9.46 45.83
CA ALA A 21 22.00 -9.94 46.74
C ALA A 21 22.45 -11.37 46.40
N ARG A 22 21.50 -12.27 46.07
CA ARG A 22 21.82 -13.64 45.65
C ARG A 22 22.56 -13.70 44.33
N ILE A 23 22.18 -12.89 43.33
CA ILE A 23 22.92 -12.84 42.06
C ILE A 23 24.36 -12.39 42.31
N ASN A 24 24.58 -11.36 43.13
CA ASN A 24 25.92 -10.88 43.47
C ASN A 24 26.75 -11.92 44.24
N GLU A 25 26.14 -12.63 45.21
CA GLU A 25 26.79 -13.73 45.93
C GLU A 25 27.21 -14.88 45.00
N GLU A 26 26.39 -15.23 44.01
CA GLU A 26 26.73 -16.28 43.04
C GLU A 26 27.83 -15.84 42.07
N ILE A 27 27.84 -14.58 41.64
CA ILE A 27 28.93 -14.00 40.83
C ILE A 27 30.24 -14.01 41.61
N GLU A 28 30.23 -13.57 42.86
CA GLU A 28 31.39 -13.61 43.77
C GLU A 28 31.90 -15.04 44.00
N ARG A 29 30.98 -16.02 44.12
CA ARG A 29 31.35 -17.44 44.25
C ARG A 29 32.02 -17.97 42.99
N VAL A 30 31.55 -17.54 41.81
CA VAL A 30 32.18 -17.93 40.55
C VAL A 30 33.60 -17.36 40.48
N LEU A 31 33.77 -16.08 40.84
CA LEU A 31 35.09 -15.43 40.89
C LEU A 31 36.07 -16.12 41.83
N HIS A 32 35.61 -16.62 42.98
CA HIS A 32 36.48 -17.22 44.00
C HIS A 32 36.70 -18.73 43.87
N CYS A 33 35.75 -19.47 43.29
CA CYS A 33 35.72 -20.93 43.42
C CYS A 33 35.34 -21.70 42.14
N LEU A 34 34.92 -21.05 41.06
CA LEU A 34 34.49 -21.73 39.83
C LEU A 34 35.20 -21.17 38.60
N ASP A 35 35.08 -21.88 37.48
CA ASP A 35 35.58 -21.38 36.20
C ASP A 35 34.72 -20.21 35.71
N LYS A 36 35.36 -19.17 35.16
CA LYS A 36 34.69 -17.94 34.68
C LYS A 36 33.63 -18.23 33.62
N THR A 37 33.76 -19.30 32.85
CA THR A 37 32.74 -19.72 31.87
C THR A 37 31.42 -20.17 32.52
N THR A 38 31.41 -20.42 33.83
CA THR A 38 30.24 -20.84 34.62
C THR A 38 29.38 -19.66 35.09
N GLU A 39 29.87 -18.42 34.98
CA GLU A 39 29.17 -17.21 35.44
C GLU A 39 27.83 -17.03 34.72
N GLU A 40 27.87 -16.99 33.38
CA GLU A 40 26.69 -16.74 32.56
C GLU A 40 25.61 -17.84 32.70
N PRO A 41 25.95 -19.15 32.71
CA PRO A 41 24.98 -20.20 33.00
C PRO A 41 24.32 -20.10 34.39
N ILE A 42 25.08 -19.76 35.43
CA ILE A 42 24.56 -19.68 36.81
C ILE A 42 23.61 -18.49 36.96
N VAL A 43 23.99 -17.32 36.45
CA VAL A 43 23.12 -16.13 36.47
C VAL A 43 21.80 -16.41 35.77
N LYS A 44 21.84 -17.05 34.58
CA LYS A 44 20.62 -17.46 33.84
C LYS A 44 19.71 -18.39 34.65
N VAL A 45 20.27 -19.32 35.42
CA VAL A 45 19.49 -20.23 36.28
C VAL A 45 18.84 -19.46 37.44
N VAL A 46 19.60 -18.58 38.10
CA VAL A 46 19.10 -17.77 39.22
C VAL A 46 17.98 -16.83 38.76
N GLU A 47 18.16 -16.13 37.63
CA GLU A 47 17.14 -15.27 37.03
C GLU A 47 15.87 -16.04 36.64
N ARG A 48 16.03 -17.25 36.08
CA ARG A 48 14.89 -18.10 35.72
C ARG A 48 14.08 -18.52 36.95
N GLU A 49 14.75 -19.00 37.99
CA GLU A 49 14.10 -19.58 39.16
C GLU A 49 13.53 -18.52 40.11
N LEU A 50 14.20 -17.38 40.28
CA LEU A 50 13.80 -16.35 41.24
C LEU A 50 12.94 -15.25 40.60
N ILE A 51 13.17 -14.89 39.34
CA ILE A 51 12.46 -13.80 38.68
C ILE A 51 11.41 -14.35 37.73
N SER A 52 11.83 -15.11 36.70
CA SER A 52 10.95 -15.49 35.59
C SER A 52 9.75 -16.33 36.04
N LYS A 53 9.96 -17.31 36.93
CA LYS A 53 8.88 -18.15 37.47
C LYS A 53 7.89 -17.42 38.38
N HIS A 54 8.30 -16.30 38.97
CA HIS A 54 7.51 -15.56 39.96
C HIS A 54 7.05 -14.18 39.50
N MET A 55 7.40 -13.81 38.26
CA MET A 55 7.14 -12.52 37.64
C MET A 55 5.67 -12.10 37.75
N LYS A 56 4.73 -13.01 37.45
CA LYS A 56 3.30 -12.75 37.59
C LYS A 56 2.92 -12.42 39.05
N THR A 57 3.32 -13.23 40.02
CA THR A 57 2.97 -13.02 41.44
C THR A 57 3.55 -11.71 41.98
N ILE A 58 4.79 -11.38 41.60
CA ILE A 58 5.47 -10.15 42.02
C ILE A 58 4.74 -8.92 41.47
N LEU A 59 4.36 -8.95 40.19
CA LEU A 59 3.80 -7.80 39.48
C LEU A 59 2.29 -7.61 39.71
N PHE A 60 1.52 -8.70 39.86
CA PHE A 60 0.06 -8.64 39.99
C PHE A 60 -0.43 -8.51 41.43
N SER A 61 0.35 -8.91 42.44
CA SER A 61 -0.15 -8.98 43.83
C SER A 61 0.59 -8.10 44.83
N ARG A 62 1.80 -7.64 44.52
CA ARG A 62 2.69 -7.02 45.53
C ARG A 62 3.25 -5.66 45.14
N VAL A 63 3.12 -5.24 43.88
CA VAL A 63 3.44 -3.88 43.43
C VAL A 63 2.15 -3.17 43.03
N PRO A 64 1.63 -2.23 43.85
CA PRO A 64 0.49 -1.41 43.47
C PRO A 64 0.79 -0.69 42.15
N ASN A 65 -0.11 -0.79 41.16
CA ASN A 65 0.07 -0.24 39.81
C ASN A 65 1.27 -0.75 39.01
N GLY A 66 2.00 -1.79 39.46
CA GLY A 66 3.21 -2.26 38.79
C GLY A 66 2.98 -2.65 37.33
N LEU A 67 1.87 -3.35 37.05
CA LEU A 67 1.46 -3.70 35.70
C LEU A 67 1.25 -2.46 34.80
N LYS A 68 0.60 -1.43 35.35
CA LYS A 68 0.31 -0.18 34.63
C LYS A 68 1.60 0.59 34.35
N THR A 69 2.49 0.73 35.33
CA THR A 69 3.78 1.42 35.17
C THR A 69 4.66 0.74 34.12
N MET A 70 4.77 -0.59 34.12
CA MET A 70 5.50 -1.30 33.06
C MET A 70 4.88 -1.12 31.68
N CYS A 71 3.54 -1.08 31.62
CA CYS A 71 2.82 -0.84 30.37
C CYS A 71 3.12 0.57 29.82
N GLU A 72 3.16 1.58 30.69
CA GLU A 72 3.54 2.95 30.35
C GLU A 72 5.00 3.03 29.85
N CYS A 73 5.94 2.38 30.53
CA CYS A 73 7.35 2.33 30.10
C CYS A 73 7.51 1.66 28.73
N MET A 74 6.85 0.51 28.53
CA MET A 74 6.82 -0.18 27.24
C MET A 74 6.22 0.72 26.15
N SER A 75 5.11 1.39 26.45
CA SER A 75 4.44 2.29 25.51
C SER A 75 5.34 3.44 25.08
N SER A 76 6.03 4.08 26.02
CA SER A 76 6.99 5.15 25.72
C SER A 76 8.10 4.66 24.79
N TYR A 77 8.71 3.51 25.11
CA TYR A 77 9.77 2.92 24.28
C TYR A 77 9.27 2.52 22.88
N LEU A 78 8.10 1.88 22.79
CA LEU A 78 7.52 1.47 21.52
C LEU A 78 7.20 2.68 20.63
N ARG A 79 6.66 3.76 21.21
CA ARG A 79 6.38 5.00 20.47
C ARG A 79 7.65 5.67 19.97
N GLU A 80 8.72 5.68 20.76
CA GLU A 80 10.01 6.24 20.35
C GLU A 80 10.61 5.46 19.18
N GLN A 81 10.64 4.12 19.28
CA GLN A 81 11.13 3.25 18.22
C GLN A 81 10.28 3.34 16.95
N GLY A 82 8.96 3.37 17.11
CA GLY A 82 8.02 3.56 16.01
C GLY A 82 8.23 4.90 15.31
N LYS A 83 8.37 6.00 16.08
CA LYS A 83 8.70 7.33 15.55
C LYS A 83 9.99 7.31 14.73
N ALA A 84 11.07 6.72 15.23
CA ALA A 84 12.33 6.65 14.50
C ALA A 84 12.23 5.92 13.13
N LEU A 85 11.34 4.93 13.03
CA LEU A 85 11.07 4.24 11.77
C LEU A 85 10.26 5.10 10.79
N VAL A 86 9.28 5.86 11.30
CA VAL A 86 8.32 6.62 10.48
C VAL A 86 8.71 8.09 10.22
N SER A 87 9.61 8.67 11.00
CA SER A 87 10.05 10.06 10.87
C SER A 87 10.84 10.32 9.58
N GLU A 88 10.66 11.52 9.03
CA GLU A 88 11.24 11.99 7.75
C GLU A 88 12.65 12.61 7.88
N GLU A 89 13.25 12.58 9.07
CA GLU A 89 14.61 13.09 9.30
C GLU A 89 15.67 12.10 8.78
N GLY A 90 15.83 12.04 7.46
CA GLY A 90 16.84 11.24 6.79
C GLY A 90 16.43 10.86 5.36
N GLU A 91 17.41 10.47 4.53
CA GLU A 91 17.26 10.05 3.13
C GLU A 91 15.97 9.25 2.86
N VAL A 92 15.41 9.41 1.65
CA VAL A 92 14.23 8.67 1.16
C VAL A 92 14.43 7.16 1.39
N LYS A 93 13.91 6.65 2.50
CA LYS A 93 14.00 5.23 2.85
C LYS A 93 13.26 4.42 1.80
N ASN A 94 13.90 3.36 1.32
CA ASN A 94 13.29 2.40 0.41
C ASN A 94 11.99 1.85 1.04
N PRO A 95 10.85 1.84 0.33
CA PRO A 95 9.58 1.32 0.85
C PRO A 95 9.66 -0.12 1.37
N VAL A 96 10.57 -0.94 0.82
CA VAL A 96 10.79 -2.31 1.29
C VAL A 96 11.39 -2.31 2.70
N ASP A 97 12.45 -1.54 2.91
CA ASP A 97 13.15 -1.46 4.20
C ASP A 97 12.26 -0.80 5.27
N TYR A 98 11.43 0.16 4.84
CA TYR A 98 10.42 0.78 5.70
C TYR A 98 9.39 -0.23 6.22
N ILE A 99 8.77 -0.99 5.31
CA ILE A 99 7.76 -2.00 5.69
C ILE A 99 8.41 -3.12 6.50
N GLN A 100 9.60 -3.56 6.12
CA GLN A 100 10.32 -4.61 6.83
C GLN A 100 10.63 -4.20 8.27
N GLY A 101 11.12 -2.97 8.48
CA GLY A 101 11.35 -2.43 9.82
C GLY A 101 10.10 -2.43 10.71
N LEU A 102 8.93 -2.10 10.14
CA LEU A 102 7.65 -2.17 10.85
C LEU A 102 7.23 -3.60 11.21
N LEU A 103 7.42 -4.55 10.28
CA LEU A 103 7.11 -5.97 10.50
C LEU A 103 8.02 -6.59 11.56
N ASP A 104 9.30 -6.23 11.55
CA ASP A 104 10.29 -6.70 12.53
C ASP A 104 9.99 -6.14 13.92
N LEU A 105 9.66 -4.84 14.01
CA LEU A 105 9.23 -4.23 15.27
C LEU A 105 7.96 -4.91 15.81
N LYS A 106 6.97 -5.17 14.95
CA LYS A 106 5.73 -5.86 15.33
C LYS A 106 6.00 -7.27 15.85
N SER A 107 6.82 -8.03 15.13
CA SER A 107 7.20 -9.39 15.51
C SER A 107 7.95 -9.43 16.83
N ARG A 108 8.84 -8.46 17.08
CA ARG A 108 9.58 -8.33 18.34
C ARG A 108 8.64 -8.09 19.52
N PHE A 109 7.66 -7.20 19.37
CA PHE A 109 6.70 -6.90 20.44
C PHE A 109 5.65 -7.99 20.63
N ASP A 110 5.24 -8.69 19.57
CA ASP A 110 4.37 -9.87 19.69
C ASP A 110 5.05 -11.00 20.45
N ARG A 111 6.33 -11.25 20.17
CA ARG A 111 7.13 -12.24 20.89
C ARG A 111 7.33 -11.85 22.35
N PHE A 112 7.68 -10.59 22.62
CA PHE A 112 7.77 -10.06 23.98
C PHE A 112 6.45 -10.20 24.75
N LEU A 113 5.31 -9.88 24.13
CA LEU A 113 3.98 -10.02 24.72
C LEU A 113 3.66 -11.49 25.03
N LEU A 114 4.03 -12.42 24.15
CA LEU A 114 3.80 -13.84 24.33
C LEU A 114 4.70 -14.43 25.44
N GLU A 115 6.01 -14.21 25.34
CA GLU A 115 7.02 -14.83 26.21
C GLU A 115 7.03 -14.22 27.61
N SER A 116 6.93 -12.90 27.71
CA SER A 116 7.08 -12.18 28.99
C SER A 116 5.74 -11.92 29.70
N PHE A 117 4.65 -11.74 28.94
CA PHE A 117 3.35 -11.35 29.48
C PHE A 117 2.21 -12.31 29.15
N ASN A 118 2.48 -13.42 28.46
CA ASN A 118 1.50 -14.46 28.12
C ASN A 118 0.21 -13.88 27.49
N ASN A 119 0.37 -12.96 26.54
CA ASN A 119 -0.74 -12.26 25.87
C ASN A 119 -1.65 -11.46 26.79
N ASP A 120 -1.09 -10.81 27.82
CA ASP A 120 -1.83 -9.91 28.69
C ASP A 120 -2.64 -8.88 27.88
N ARG A 121 -3.91 -8.73 28.23
CA ARG A 121 -4.87 -7.92 27.47
C ARG A 121 -4.52 -6.43 27.50
N LEU A 122 -4.00 -5.91 28.61
CA LEU A 122 -3.64 -4.50 28.76
C LEU A 122 -2.44 -4.16 27.86
N PHE A 123 -1.41 -5.01 27.87
CA PHE A 123 -0.24 -4.85 26.99
C PHE A 123 -0.62 -5.00 25.52
N LYS A 124 -1.47 -5.98 25.18
CA LYS A 124 -1.95 -6.18 23.81
C LYS A 124 -2.69 -4.96 23.26
N GLN A 125 -3.59 -4.37 24.05
CA GLN A 125 -4.33 -3.17 23.66
C GLN A 125 -3.39 -1.95 23.52
N THR A 126 -2.44 -1.80 24.45
CA THR A 126 -1.49 -0.68 24.44
C THR A 126 -0.55 -0.77 23.24
N ILE A 127 0.03 -1.95 22.96
CA ILE A 127 0.86 -2.18 21.76
C ILE A 127 0.06 -1.85 20.50
N ALA A 128 -1.19 -2.34 20.38
CA ALA A 128 -2.02 -2.04 19.22
C ALA A 128 -2.27 -0.54 19.03
N GLY A 129 -2.62 0.18 20.11
CA GLY A 129 -2.84 1.62 20.09
C GLY A 129 -1.57 2.43 19.79
N ASP A 130 -0.40 1.97 20.25
CA ASP A 130 0.87 2.64 19.98
C ASP A 130 1.31 2.46 18.51
N PHE A 131 1.13 1.26 17.95
CA PHE A 131 1.30 1.03 16.52
C PHE A 131 0.40 1.94 15.68
N GLU A 132 -0.88 2.08 16.06
CA GLU A 132 -1.78 3.02 15.40
C GLU A 132 -1.28 4.47 15.52
N TYR A 133 -0.84 4.88 16.72
CA TYR A 133 -0.37 6.24 16.97
C TYR A 133 0.79 6.65 16.04
N PHE A 134 1.87 5.87 15.96
CA PHE A 134 3.03 6.29 15.16
C PHE A 134 2.86 6.03 13.67
N LEU A 135 2.08 5.03 13.25
CA LEU A 135 1.78 4.82 11.83
C LEU A 135 1.01 6.01 11.24
N ASN A 136 0.18 6.67 12.05
CA ASN A 136 -0.56 7.86 11.67
C ASN A 136 0.29 9.16 11.68
N LEU A 137 1.56 9.12 12.13
CA LEU A 137 2.43 10.30 12.09
C LEU A 137 3.05 10.55 10.70
N ASN A 138 3.09 9.55 9.82
CA ASN A 138 3.76 9.65 8.52
C ASN A 138 2.74 9.73 7.37
N SER A 139 2.80 10.83 6.61
CA SER A 139 1.91 11.15 5.48
C SER A 139 2.07 10.27 4.22
N ARG A 140 3.16 9.48 4.14
CA ARG A 140 3.51 8.57 3.03
C ARG A 140 3.25 7.10 3.32
N SER A 141 3.10 6.74 4.59
CA SER A 141 2.52 5.44 4.90
C SER A 141 1.08 5.50 4.44
N PRO A 142 0.60 4.60 3.56
CA PRO A 142 -0.83 4.49 3.38
C PRO A 142 -1.41 4.21 4.76
N GLU A 143 -2.05 5.23 5.31
CA GLU A 143 -2.72 5.32 6.59
C GLU A 143 -3.23 3.96 7.08
N PHE A 144 -2.39 3.22 7.80
CA PHE A 144 -2.79 1.97 8.43
C PHE A 144 -3.62 2.32 9.65
N MET A 145 -4.91 2.53 9.40
CA MET A 145 -6.06 1.90 10.07
C MET A 145 -7.33 2.76 10.02
N GLN A 146 -7.26 4.02 9.57
CA GLN A 146 -8.45 4.85 9.38
C GLN A 146 -8.89 4.93 7.91
N GLU A 147 -8.00 5.05 6.92
CA GLU A 147 -8.33 5.33 5.51
C GLU A 147 -8.15 4.13 4.56
N LYS A 148 -8.95 3.07 4.75
CA LYS A 148 -8.87 1.83 3.96
C LYS A 148 -9.20 2.00 2.48
N ASP A 149 -9.98 3.01 2.13
CA ASP A 149 -10.40 3.34 0.77
C ASP A 149 -9.23 3.83 -0.11
N VAL A 150 -8.27 4.56 0.45
CA VAL A 150 -7.05 5.00 -0.25
C VAL A 150 -6.20 3.78 -0.61
N PHE A 151 -5.92 2.92 0.38
CA PHE A 151 -5.16 1.68 0.18
C PHE A 151 -5.84 0.77 -0.84
N GLU A 152 -7.16 0.60 -0.75
CA GLU A 152 -7.93 -0.21 -1.69
C GLU A 152 -7.78 0.30 -3.13
N ARG A 153 -7.82 1.62 -3.36
CA ARG A 153 -7.67 2.21 -4.70
C ARG A 153 -6.27 2.01 -5.26
N TYR A 154 -5.24 2.30 -4.48
CA TYR A 154 -3.85 2.03 -4.89
C TYR A 154 -3.62 0.54 -5.16
N TYR A 155 -4.09 -0.33 -4.28
CA TYR A 155 -3.94 -1.77 -4.43
C TYR A 155 -4.65 -2.28 -5.69
N LYS A 156 -5.88 -1.84 -5.96
CA LYS A 156 -6.63 -2.16 -7.19
C LYS A 156 -5.88 -1.72 -8.44
N GLN A 157 -5.33 -0.51 -8.45
CA GLN A 157 -4.55 0.02 -9.57
C GLN A 157 -3.27 -0.79 -9.82
N HIS A 158 -2.51 -1.11 -8.78
CA HIS A 158 -1.31 -1.93 -8.89
C HIS A 158 -1.60 -3.39 -9.25
N LEU A 159 -2.66 -3.98 -8.69
CA LEU A 159 -3.11 -5.32 -9.03
C LEU A 159 -3.56 -5.39 -10.50
N ALA A 160 -4.36 -4.43 -10.96
CA ALA A 160 -4.77 -4.35 -12.37
C ALA A 160 -3.54 -4.27 -13.29
N ARG A 161 -2.56 -3.42 -12.97
CA ARG A 161 -1.29 -3.35 -13.71
C ARG A 161 -0.53 -4.68 -13.71
N ARG A 162 -0.46 -5.41 -12.59
CA ARG A 162 0.23 -6.72 -12.52
C ARG A 162 -0.48 -7.80 -13.33
N LEU A 163 -1.80 -7.92 -13.19
CA LEU A 163 -2.64 -8.85 -13.94
C LEU A 163 -2.54 -8.60 -15.45
N LEU A 164 -2.56 -7.33 -15.87
CA LEU A 164 -2.50 -6.96 -17.29
C LEU A 164 -1.11 -7.10 -17.90
N THR A 165 -0.05 -6.91 -17.11
CA THR A 165 1.34 -7.00 -17.60
C THR A 165 1.98 -8.37 -17.38
N ASN A 166 1.20 -9.34 -16.88
CA ASN A 166 1.59 -10.69 -16.49
C ASN A 166 2.87 -10.68 -15.63
N LYS A 167 2.91 -9.81 -14.63
CA LYS A 167 4.02 -9.66 -13.66
C LYS A 167 3.72 -10.33 -12.32
N SER A 168 2.59 -11.03 -12.23
CA SER A 168 2.17 -11.75 -11.04
C SER A 168 3.11 -12.94 -10.79
N VAL A 169 3.56 -13.10 -9.54
CA VAL A 169 4.46 -14.20 -9.15
C VAL A 169 3.71 -15.55 -9.18
N SER A 170 2.44 -15.53 -8.81
CA SER A 170 1.55 -16.69 -8.86
C SER A 170 0.09 -16.23 -8.81
N ASP A 171 -0.74 -16.79 -9.68
CA ASP A 171 -2.17 -16.53 -9.72
C ASP A 171 -2.87 -16.92 -8.40
N ASP A 172 -2.41 -17.99 -7.75
CA ASP A 172 -3.00 -18.45 -6.50
C ASP A 172 -2.61 -17.57 -5.31
N SER A 173 -1.38 -17.04 -5.29
CA SER A 173 -0.97 -16.03 -4.30
C SER A 173 -1.76 -14.73 -4.46
N GLU A 174 -2.03 -14.30 -5.69
CA GLU A 174 -2.87 -13.13 -5.94
C GLU A 174 -4.32 -13.39 -5.56
N LYS A 175 -4.90 -14.55 -5.90
CA LYS A 175 -6.24 -14.94 -5.44
C LYS A 175 -6.34 -15.00 -3.91
N ASN A 176 -5.32 -15.52 -3.22
CA ASN A 176 -5.29 -15.57 -1.76
C ASN A 176 -5.21 -14.16 -1.15
N MET A 177 -4.36 -13.28 -1.68
CA MET A 177 -4.29 -11.89 -1.23
C MET A 177 -5.60 -11.14 -1.49
N ILE A 178 -6.22 -11.35 -2.66
CA ILE A 178 -7.54 -10.82 -2.98
C ILE A 178 -8.60 -11.40 -2.03
N SER A 179 -8.53 -12.67 -1.64
CA SER A 179 -9.46 -13.28 -0.67
C SER A 179 -9.34 -12.68 0.74
N LYS A 180 -8.11 -12.34 1.15
CA LYS A 180 -7.84 -11.64 2.43
C LYS A 180 -8.29 -10.18 2.40
N LEU A 181 -8.38 -9.56 1.22
CA LEU A 181 -8.83 -8.18 1.01
C LEU A 181 -10.33 -8.07 0.65
N LYS A 182 -10.96 -9.16 0.21
CA LYS A 182 -12.37 -9.18 -0.20
C LYS A 182 -13.30 -9.34 1.01
N CYS A 183 -13.76 -8.20 1.52
CA CYS A 183 -15.17 -8.04 1.92
C CYS A 183 -15.99 -7.28 0.86
N VAL A 184 -15.42 -6.82 -0.28
CA VAL A 184 -16.21 -6.13 -1.33
C VAL A 184 -15.68 -6.42 -2.76
N THR A 185 -16.50 -7.17 -3.51
CA THR A 185 -16.78 -7.18 -4.97
C THR A 185 -15.70 -7.59 -6.01
N VAL A 186 -16.21 -8.05 -7.17
CA VAL A 186 -15.69 -9.11 -8.05
C VAL A 186 -15.34 -8.59 -9.48
N LEU A 187 -14.87 -9.51 -10.32
CA LEU A 187 -13.82 -9.44 -11.35
C LEU A 187 -14.32 -9.47 -12.83
N TRP A 188 -13.50 -8.88 -13.72
CA TRP A 188 -13.11 -9.06 -15.16
C TRP A 188 -13.90 -9.84 -16.27
N PHE A 189 -13.59 -9.40 -17.51
CA PHE A 189 -13.98 -9.57 -18.94
C PHE A 189 -14.03 -10.98 -19.61
N CYS A 190 -14.70 -11.19 -20.79
CA CYS A 190 -14.21 -10.90 -22.17
C CYS A 190 -15.27 -10.89 -23.33
N CYS A 191 -14.90 -10.21 -24.45
CA CYS A 191 -15.40 -10.25 -25.86
C CYS A 191 -16.51 -9.26 -26.33
N HIS A 192 -16.14 -8.18 -27.05
CA HIS A 192 -16.97 -7.02 -27.48
C HIS A 192 -18.28 -7.34 -28.21
N ARG A 193 -18.26 -8.20 -29.24
CA ARG A 193 -19.44 -8.52 -30.06
C ARG A 193 -20.40 -9.51 -29.36
N PHE A 194 -19.86 -10.34 -28.48
CA PHE A 194 -20.63 -11.25 -27.62
C PHE A 194 -21.17 -10.54 -26.36
N TYR A 195 -20.39 -9.59 -25.81
CA TYR A 195 -20.72 -8.84 -24.61
C TYR A 195 -21.89 -7.89 -24.83
N LEU A 196 -21.87 -7.12 -25.92
CA LEU A 196 -22.98 -6.23 -26.27
C LEU A 196 -24.24 -7.00 -26.71
N ALA A 197 -24.08 -8.22 -27.24
CA ALA A 197 -25.20 -9.11 -27.56
C ALA A 197 -25.85 -9.74 -26.30
N LYS A 198 -25.11 -9.92 -25.20
CA LYS A 198 -25.62 -10.49 -23.93
C LYS A 198 -25.95 -9.46 -22.84
N HIS A 199 -25.44 -8.24 -22.94
CA HIS A 199 -25.65 -7.18 -21.94
C HIS A 199 -26.13 -5.89 -22.62
N SER A 200 -27.45 -5.73 -22.78
CA SER A 200 -28.06 -4.50 -23.28
C SER A 200 -27.91 -3.36 -22.27
N GLY A 201 -27.57 -2.16 -22.73
CA GLY A 201 -27.51 -0.94 -21.90
C GLY A 201 -26.13 -0.60 -21.31
N ARG A 202 -25.04 -1.24 -21.77
CA ARG A 202 -23.67 -0.91 -21.37
C ARG A 202 -22.84 -0.40 -22.55
N GLN A 203 -21.89 0.49 -22.28
CA GLN A 203 -20.90 0.97 -23.25
C GLN A 203 -19.51 0.47 -22.87
N LEU A 204 -18.71 0.10 -23.86
CA LEU A 204 -17.33 -0.33 -23.69
C LEU A 204 -16.40 0.84 -24.03
N THR A 205 -15.44 1.13 -23.15
CA THR A 205 -14.39 2.11 -23.37
C THR A 205 -13.04 1.39 -23.40
N LEU A 206 -12.30 1.55 -24.49
CA LEU A 206 -10.98 0.95 -24.63
C LEU A 206 -9.95 1.76 -23.83
N GLN A 207 -9.06 1.06 -23.12
CA GLN A 207 -7.98 1.67 -22.34
C GLN A 207 -6.64 1.30 -22.97
N HIS A 208 -6.18 2.15 -23.90
CA HIS A 208 -5.01 1.88 -24.76
C HIS A 208 -3.71 1.69 -23.96
N HIS A 209 -3.56 2.40 -22.84
CA HIS A 209 -2.38 2.35 -21.98
C HIS A 209 -2.20 1.00 -21.25
N MET A 210 -3.22 0.15 -21.25
CA MET A 210 -3.22 -1.15 -20.57
C MET A 210 -2.96 -2.33 -21.50
N GLY A 211 -2.92 -2.08 -22.82
CA GLY A 211 -2.78 -3.14 -23.81
C GLY A 211 -1.33 -3.54 -24.07
N SER A 212 -1.16 -4.79 -24.51
CA SER A 212 0.09 -5.30 -25.07
C SER A 212 -0.20 -6.18 -26.29
N ALA A 213 0.79 -6.28 -27.17
CA ALA A 213 0.71 -7.07 -28.39
C ALA A 213 2.03 -7.81 -28.64
N ASP A 214 1.92 -8.95 -29.32
CA ASP A 214 3.06 -9.67 -29.87
C ASP A 214 3.14 -9.37 -31.38
N LEU A 215 4.24 -8.79 -31.83
CA LEU A 215 4.50 -8.48 -33.23
C LEU A 215 5.55 -9.43 -33.81
N ASN A 216 5.24 -10.02 -34.97
CA ASN A 216 6.23 -10.76 -35.74
C ASN A 216 7.08 -9.76 -36.52
N ALA A 217 8.35 -9.61 -36.13
CA ALA A 217 9.30 -8.70 -36.75
C ALA A 217 10.31 -9.47 -37.61
N THR A 218 10.60 -8.94 -38.80
CA THR A 218 11.61 -9.45 -39.72
C THR A 218 12.62 -8.35 -40.02
N PHE A 219 13.91 -8.62 -39.80
CA PHE A 219 15.00 -7.68 -40.02
C PHE A 219 15.90 -8.16 -41.17
N TYR A 220 16.40 -7.21 -41.96
CA TYR A 220 17.08 -7.47 -43.24
C TYR A 220 18.57 -7.10 -43.24
N GLY A 221 19.12 -6.64 -42.10
CA GLY A 221 20.53 -6.26 -42.02
C GLY A 221 21.53 -7.42 -42.08
N PRO A 222 22.82 -7.14 -42.30
CA PRO A 222 23.87 -8.15 -42.43
C PRO A 222 24.01 -9.02 -41.18
N ILE A 223 24.26 -10.32 -41.38
CA ILE A 223 24.51 -11.28 -40.30
C ILE A 223 25.98 -11.18 -39.89
N LYS A 224 26.26 -10.69 -38.68
CA LYS A 224 27.58 -10.84 -38.06
C LYS A 224 27.68 -12.24 -37.46
N LYS A 225 28.52 -13.10 -38.03
CA LYS A 225 28.89 -14.39 -37.40
C LYS A 225 29.80 -14.13 -36.20
N GLU A 226 29.81 -15.04 -35.23
CA GLU A 226 30.63 -14.92 -34.00
C GLU A 226 32.15 -14.86 -34.25
N ASP A 227 32.60 -15.13 -35.48
CA ASP A 227 34.01 -15.09 -35.91
C ASP A 227 34.42 -13.76 -36.58
N GLY A 228 33.63 -12.68 -36.43
CA GLY A 228 34.00 -11.35 -36.90
C GLY A 228 34.05 -11.13 -38.42
N SER A 229 33.75 -12.16 -39.23
CA SER A 229 33.68 -12.06 -40.69
C SER A 229 32.33 -11.47 -41.15
N GLU A 230 32.38 -10.33 -41.85
CA GLU A 230 31.23 -9.69 -42.48
C GLU A 230 30.95 -10.33 -43.84
N VAL A 231 29.73 -10.85 -44.05
CA VAL A 231 29.29 -11.25 -45.39
C VAL A 231 28.74 -9.99 -46.09
N GLY A 232 29.56 -9.39 -46.94
CA GLY A 232 29.16 -8.25 -47.77
C GLY A 232 28.07 -8.64 -48.77
N VAL A 233 27.00 -7.84 -48.83
CA VAL A 233 25.95 -7.97 -49.84
C VAL A 233 26.45 -7.33 -51.13
N GLY A 234 27.21 -8.09 -51.91
CA GLY A 234 27.51 -7.75 -53.30
C GLY A 234 26.36 -8.20 -54.21
N GLY A 235 25.45 -7.27 -54.54
CA GLY A 235 24.73 -7.23 -55.82
C GLY A 235 23.99 -8.47 -56.36
N ALA A 236 23.57 -9.44 -55.55
CA ALA A 236 22.86 -10.63 -56.02
C ALA A 236 21.46 -10.76 -55.40
N GLN A 237 20.49 -11.12 -56.26
CA GLN A 237 19.06 -11.30 -55.95
C GLN A 237 18.80 -11.92 -54.58
N VAL A 238 17.86 -11.32 -53.85
CA VAL A 238 17.34 -11.73 -52.54
C VAL A 238 16.69 -13.11 -52.64
N THR A 239 17.50 -14.17 -52.53
CA THR A 239 17.03 -15.54 -52.31
C THR A 239 16.98 -15.83 -50.80
N GLY A 240 15.89 -15.40 -50.15
CA GLY A 240 15.26 -16.00 -48.95
C GLY A 240 16.05 -16.38 -47.68
N SER A 241 17.38 -16.24 -47.58
CA SER A 241 18.18 -17.00 -46.59
C SER A 241 18.73 -16.20 -45.40
N ASN A 242 18.73 -14.85 -45.44
CA ASN A 242 19.40 -14.04 -44.40
C ASN A 242 18.48 -13.11 -43.59
N THR A 243 17.19 -13.43 -43.42
CA THR A 243 16.29 -12.62 -42.59
C THR A 243 16.27 -13.07 -41.13
N ARG A 244 16.43 -12.15 -40.19
CA ARG A 244 16.31 -12.44 -38.75
C ARG A 244 14.88 -12.20 -38.29
N LYS A 245 14.27 -13.21 -37.67
CA LYS A 245 12.88 -13.15 -37.19
C LYS A 245 12.81 -13.15 -35.67
N HIS A 246 12.01 -12.25 -35.11
CA HIS A 246 11.75 -12.15 -33.68
C HIS A 246 10.27 -11.90 -33.41
N ILE A 247 9.80 -12.34 -32.24
CA ILE A 247 8.50 -11.95 -31.70
C ILE A 247 8.73 -10.83 -30.69
N LEU A 248 8.28 -9.62 -31.00
CA LEU A 248 8.40 -8.46 -30.14
C LEU A 248 7.16 -8.34 -29.26
N GLN A 249 7.32 -8.49 -27.95
CA GLN A 249 6.25 -8.19 -27.00
C GLN A 249 6.34 -6.70 -26.63
N VAL A 250 5.32 -5.93 -27.04
CA VAL A 250 5.28 -4.47 -27.00
C VAL A 250 3.98 -3.95 -26.37
N SER A 251 3.96 -2.71 -25.89
CA SER A 251 2.74 -2.00 -25.49
C SER A 251 1.93 -1.56 -26.70
N THR A 252 0.65 -1.20 -26.52
CA THR A 252 -0.20 -0.68 -27.60
C THR A 252 0.40 0.58 -28.27
N PHE A 253 1.02 1.48 -27.51
CA PHE A 253 1.68 2.66 -28.09
C PHE A 253 2.90 2.28 -28.93
N GLN A 254 3.76 1.40 -28.40
CA GLN A 254 4.92 0.90 -29.15
C GLN A 254 4.49 0.16 -30.43
N MET A 255 3.42 -0.65 -30.35
CA MET A 255 2.85 -1.34 -31.50
C MET A 255 2.41 -0.36 -32.59
N THR A 256 1.64 0.66 -32.21
CA THR A 256 1.13 1.67 -33.15
C THR A 256 2.27 2.39 -33.87
N ILE A 257 3.33 2.76 -33.15
CA ILE A 257 4.53 3.38 -33.72
C ILE A 257 5.25 2.43 -34.69
N LEU A 258 5.50 1.18 -34.27
CA LEU A 258 6.22 0.21 -35.11
C LEU A 258 5.48 -0.11 -36.41
N MET A 259 4.13 -0.12 -36.39
CA MET A 259 3.33 -0.38 -37.57
C MET A 259 3.49 0.68 -38.68
N LEU A 260 3.88 1.91 -38.34
CA LEU A 260 4.15 2.97 -39.33
C LEU A 260 5.34 2.62 -40.24
N PHE A 261 6.34 1.93 -39.69
CA PHE A 261 7.58 1.58 -40.40
C PHE A 261 7.43 0.41 -41.38
N ASN A 262 6.25 -0.23 -41.46
CA ASN A 262 5.98 -1.19 -42.53
C ASN A 262 5.90 -0.51 -43.91
N ASN A 263 5.50 0.77 -43.94
CA ASN A 263 5.30 1.54 -45.17
C ASN A 263 6.27 2.72 -45.29
N ARG A 264 7.16 2.91 -44.31
CA ARG A 264 8.06 4.06 -44.21
C ARG A 264 9.44 3.63 -43.76
N GLU A 265 10.46 4.12 -44.45
CA GLU A 265 11.85 3.90 -44.05
C GLU A 265 12.26 4.79 -42.86
N LYS A 266 11.71 6.01 -42.80
CA LYS A 266 11.99 7.01 -41.75
C LYS A 266 10.73 7.80 -41.39
N SER A 267 10.68 8.32 -40.16
CA SER A 267 9.63 9.25 -39.72
C SER A 267 10.15 10.19 -38.63
N MET A 268 9.70 11.44 -38.66
CA MET A 268 10.02 12.44 -37.62
C MET A 268 9.08 12.30 -36.41
N PHE A 269 9.52 12.75 -35.24
CA PHE A 269 8.67 12.76 -34.03
C PHE A 269 7.30 13.42 -34.27
N GLU A 270 7.27 14.60 -34.89
CA GLU A 270 6.01 15.33 -35.15
C GLU A 270 5.06 14.56 -36.07
N GLU A 271 5.60 13.89 -37.10
CA GLU A 271 4.81 13.06 -38.03
C GLU A 271 4.19 11.86 -37.30
N ILE A 272 4.98 11.20 -36.44
CA ILE A 272 4.50 10.07 -35.63
C ILE A 272 3.41 10.57 -34.66
N GLN A 273 3.59 11.74 -34.05
CA GLN A 273 2.62 12.30 -33.12
C GLN A 273 1.29 12.62 -33.81
N GLN A 274 1.34 13.29 -34.97
CA GLN A 274 0.15 13.67 -35.73
C GLN A 274 -0.63 12.45 -36.23
N GLU A 275 0.05 11.38 -36.65
CA GLU A 275 -0.63 10.20 -37.21
C GLU A 275 -1.16 9.25 -36.16
N THR A 276 -0.44 9.09 -35.05
CA THR A 276 -0.84 8.16 -34.00
C THR A 276 -1.77 8.78 -32.97
N ASP A 277 -1.83 10.13 -32.92
CA ASP A 277 -2.55 10.92 -31.92
C ASP A 277 -2.21 10.48 -30.48
N ILE A 278 -0.97 10.01 -30.27
CA ILE A 278 -0.48 9.60 -28.95
C ILE A 278 -0.08 10.87 -28.18
N PRO A 279 -0.53 11.03 -26.92
CA PRO A 279 -0.09 12.14 -26.08
C PRO A 279 1.44 12.21 -25.98
N GLU A 280 2.01 13.39 -26.14
CA GLU A 280 3.46 13.64 -26.24
C GLU A 280 4.26 12.89 -25.16
N ARG A 281 3.80 12.96 -23.91
CA ARG A 281 4.42 12.29 -22.76
C ARG A 281 4.55 10.77 -22.95
N GLU A 282 3.51 10.13 -23.47
CA GLU A 282 3.49 8.69 -23.71
C GLU A 282 4.27 8.31 -24.97
N LEU A 283 4.24 9.18 -25.99
CA LEU A 283 5.01 9.03 -27.21
C LEU A 283 6.52 9.05 -26.93
N VAL A 284 7.00 10.03 -26.15
CA VAL A 284 8.40 10.14 -25.69
C VAL A 284 8.83 8.86 -24.99
N ARG A 285 8.02 8.33 -24.06
CA ARG A 285 8.33 7.10 -23.31
C ARG A 285 8.41 5.88 -24.22
N ALA A 286 7.48 5.75 -25.17
CA ALA A 286 7.46 4.66 -26.13
C ALA A 286 8.69 4.71 -27.05
N LEU A 287 8.97 5.87 -27.65
CA LEU A 287 10.13 6.06 -28.52
C LEU A 287 11.47 5.87 -27.78
N GLN A 288 11.57 6.34 -26.53
CA GLN A 288 12.77 6.15 -25.72
C GLN A 288 13.04 4.66 -25.45
N SER A 289 11.99 3.85 -25.24
CA SER A 289 12.16 2.40 -25.09
C SER A 289 12.56 1.69 -26.39
N LEU A 290 12.10 2.18 -27.54
CA LEU A 290 12.36 1.58 -28.85
C LEU A 290 13.73 1.98 -29.44
N ALA A 291 14.19 3.22 -29.19
CA ALA A 291 15.40 3.77 -29.81
C ALA A 291 16.57 3.97 -28.82
N CYS A 292 16.28 4.30 -27.57
CA CYS A 292 17.29 4.66 -26.57
C CYS A 292 17.47 3.58 -25.48
N GLY A 293 16.75 2.46 -25.58
CA GLY A 293 16.76 1.35 -24.61
C GLY A 293 18.07 0.56 -24.53
N LYS A 294 18.01 -0.68 -24.03
CA LYS A 294 19.16 -1.60 -24.06
C LYS A 294 19.50 -1.98 -25.51
N PRO A 295 20.77 -2.19 -25.89
CA PRO A 295 21.11 -2.61 -27.25
C PRO A 295 20.30 -3.82 -27.76
N THR A 296 20.01 -4.77 -26.86
CA THR A 296 19.18 -5.96 -27.12
C THR A 296 17.66 -5.69 -27.24
N GLN A 297 17.23 -4.44 -27.12
CA GLN A 297 15.85 -3.97 -27.22
C GLN A 297 15.69 -2.78 -28.19
N ARG A 298 16.78 -2.28 -28.80
CA ARG A 298 16.76 -1.13 -29.71
C ARG A 298 16.29 -1.54 -31.10
N VAL A 299 14.99 -1.55 -31.29
CA VAL A 299 14.34 -1.87 -32.57
C VAL A 299 14.42 -0.69 -33.54
N LEU A 300 14.53 0.54 -33.03
CA LEU A 300 14.68 1.76 -33.82
C LEU A 300 16.05 2.41 -33.59
N THR A 301 16.50 3.18 -34.57
CA THR A 301 17.62 4.12 -34.50
C THR A 301 17.09 5.55 -34.51
N LYS A 302 17.84 6.47 -33.87
CA LYS A 302 17.48 7.88 -33.73
C LYS A 302 18.63 8.77 -34.21
N GLU A 303 18.28 9.83 -34.94
CA GLU A 303 19.18 10.89 -35.35
C GLU A 303 18.66 12.26 -34.87
N PRO A 304 19.48 13.09 -34.20
CA PRO A 304 20.82 12.81 -33.66
C PRO A 304 20.83 11.75 -32.54
N LYS A 305 21.98 11.10 -32.32
CA LYS A 305 22.15 10.09 -31.26
C LYS A 305 22.23 10.77 -29.89
N SER A 306 21.12 10.76 -29.13
CA SER A 306 21.06 11.23 -27.75
C SER A 306 20.11 10.36 -26.92
N LYS A 307 20.12 10.54 -25.59
CA LYS A 307 19.19 9.85 -24.67
C LYS A 307 17.80 10.52 -24.61
N GLU A 308 17.70 11.75 -25.09
CA GLU A 308 16.51 12.58 -25.05
C GLU A 308 15.73 12.49 -26.37
N ILE A 309 14.42 12.70 -26.30
CA ILE A 309 13.50 12.69 -27.44
C ILE A 309 12.93 14.10 -27.56
N GLU A 310 13.06 14.69 -28.75
CA GLU A 310 12.66 16.06 -29.09
C GLU A 310 11.95 16.03 -30.45
N ASN A 311 11.21 17.09 -30.76
CA ASN A 311 10.35 17.17 -31.92
C ASN A 311 11.10 17.06 -33.26
N GLY A 312 12.36 17.49 -33.33
CA GLY A 312 13.19 17.39 -34.54
C GLY A 312 13.84 16.02 -34.77
N HIS A 313 13.64 15.04 -33.88
CA HIS A 313 14.32 13.75 -33.99
C HIS A 313 13.70 12.86 -35.08
N VAL A 314 14.58 12.22 -35.86
CA VAL A 314 14.20 11.28 -36.92
C VAL A 314 14.47 9.86 -36.44
N PHE A 315 13.51 8.97 -36.73
CA PHE A 315 13.55 7.56 -36.36
C PHE A 315 13.57 6.68 -37.61
N THR A 316 14.36 5.61 -37.55
CA THR A 316 14.52 4.61 -38.61
C THR A 316 14.56 3.20 -38.02
N VAL A 317 14.23 2.17 -38.80
CA VAL A 317 14.34 0.77 -38.34
C VAL A 317 15.80 0.39 -38.15
N ASN A 318 16.12 -0.19 -36.99
CA ASN A 318 17.45 -0.71 -36.72
C ASN A 318 17.60 -2.12 -37.33
N ASP A 319 17.96 -2.20 -38.61
CA ASP A 319 18.19 -3.47 -39.28
C ASP A 319 19.35 -4.30 -38.70
N GLN A 320 20.23 -3.67 -37.90
CA GLN A 320 21.32 -4.35 -37.19
C GLN A 320 20.88 -4.94 -35.84
N PHE A 321 19.59 -4.86 -35.50
CA PHE A 321 19.06 -5.43 -34.27
C PHE A 321 19.33 -6.94 -34.17
N THR A 322 19.87 -7.37 -33.03
CA THR A 322 20.07 -8.78 -32.70
C THR A 322 19.70 -9.06 -31.25
N SER A 323 19.17 -10.26 -31.00
CA SER A 323 18.87 -10.74 -29.66
C SER A 323 19.13 -12.23 -29.57
N LYS A 324 19.64 -12.68 -28.42
CA LYS A 324 19.78 -14.11 -28.11
C LYS A 324 18.41 -14.80 -27.94
N LEU A 325 17.35 -14.03 -27.69
CA LEU A 325 16.00 -14.54 -27.48
C LEU A 325 15.16 -14.38 -28.74
N HIS A 326 14.49 -15.45 -29.17
CA HIS A 326 13.51 -15.40 -30.26
C HIS A 326 12.32 -14.47 -29.92
N ARG A 327 11.85 -14.52 -28.68
CA ARG A 327 10.82 -13.61 -28.15
C ARG A 327 11.47 -12.54 -27.29
N VAL A 328 11.36 -11.28 -27.70
CA VAL A 328 11.98 -10.14 -27.04
C VAL A 328 10.91 -9.26 -26.41
N LYS A 329 10.98 -9.09 -25.09
CA LYS A 329 10.11 -8.14 -24.39
C LYS A 329 10.74 -6.75 -24.41
N ILE A 330 10.11 -5.83 -25.13
CA ILE A 330 10.51 -4.42 -25.14
C ILE A 330 9.91 -3.78 -23.90
N GLN A 331 10.74 -3.70 -22.85
CA GLN A 331 10.30 -3.07 -21.62
C GLN A 331 10.23 -1.56 -21.87
N THR A 332 9.05 -0.98 -21.68
CA THR A 332 8.90 0.47 -21.53
C THR A 332 9.92 0.94 -20.50
N VAL A 333 10.63 2.03 -20.78
CA VAL A 333 11.54 2.64 -19.81
C VAL A 333 10.70 2.92 -18.58
N ALA A 334 10.88 2.10 -17.53
CA ALA A 334 10.18 2.31 -16.28
C ALA A 334 10.53 3.72 -15.86
N ALA A 335 9.53 4.52 -15.50
CA ALA A 335 9.79 5.60 -14.57
C ALA A 335 10.56 4.93 -13.42
N LYS A 336 11.85 5.27 -13.24
CA LYS A 336 12.66 4.77 -12.12
C LYS A 336 12.08 5.18 -10.75
N GLN A 337 10.87 5.73 -10.73
CA GLN A 337 10.16 6.28 -9.59
C GLN A 337 8.70 5.88 -9.71
N GLY A 338 8.31 4.79 -9.03
CA GLY A 338 6.92 4.46 -8.68
C GLY A 338 5.83 4.87 -9.68
N GLU A 339 4.65 5.21 -9.18
CA GLU A 339 3.73 6.06 -9.93
C GLU A 339 4.33 7.47 -10.01
N THR A 340 4.20 8.12 -11.17
CA THR A 340 4.62 9.52 -11.27
C THR A 340 3.75 10.40 -10.40
N ASP A 341 4.32 11.42 -9.74
CA ASP A 341 3.60 12.36 -8.86
C ASP A 341 2.23 12.86 -9.39
N PRO A 342 2.04 13.16 -10.70
CA PRO A 342 0.73 13.53 -11.21
C PRO A 342 -0.32 12.41 -11.11
N GLU A 343 0.04 11.14 -11.35
CA GLU A 343 -0.90 10.00 -11.20
C GLU A 343 -1.30 9.82 -9.73
N ARG A 344 -0.34 9.96 -8.81
CA ARG A 344 -0.62 9.87 -7.36
C ARG A 344 -1.59 10.96 -6.90
N LYS A 345 -1.40 12.18 -7.39
CA LYS A 345 -2.27 13.31 -7.08
C LYS A 345 -3.68 13.11 -7.63
N GLU A 346 -3.80 12.59 -8.86
CA GLU A 346 -5.10 12.27 -9.46
C GLU A 346 -5.83 11.17 -8.67
N THR A 347 -5.13 10.10 -8.27
CA THR A 347 -5.71 9.02 -7.46
C THR A 347 -6.21 9.54 -6.11
N ARG A 348 -5.43 10.38 -5.42
CA ARG A 348 -5.85 11.02 -4.17
C ARG A 348 -7.07 11.92 -4.36
N GLN A 349 -7.05 12.78 -5.38
CA GLN A 349 -8.16 13.68 -5.71
C GLN A 349 -9.48 12.91 -5.90
N LYS A 350 -9.45 11.79 -6.64
CA LYS A 350 -10.64 10.98 -6.86
C LYS A 350 -11.14 10.29 -5.58
N VAL A 351 -10.25 9.87 -4.68
CA VAL A 351 -10.67 9.33 -3.36
C VAL A 351 -11.39 10.43 -2.57
N ASP A 352 -10.82 11.63 -2.52
CA ASP A 352 -11.44 12.76 -1.83
C ASP A 352 -12.80 13.12 -2.43
N ASP A 353 -12.97 13.02 -3.75
CA ASP A 353 -14.25 13.23 -4.41
C ASP A 353 -15.27 12.14 -4.07
N ASP A 354 -14.87 10.87 -4.03
CA ASP A 354 -15.74 9.77 -3.61
C ASP A 354 -16.19 9.94 -2.14
N ARG A 355 -15.26 10.32 -1.25
CA ARG A 355 -15.56 10.61 0.17
C ARG A 355 -16.61 11.69 0.35
N LYS A 356 -16.59 12.75 -0.46
CA LYS A 356 -17.61 13.82 -0.39
C LYS A 356 -19.02 13.27 -0.55
N HIS A 357 -19.23 12.41 -1.53
CA HIS A 357 -20.52 11.80 -1.80
C HIS A 357 -20.94 10.85 -0.67
N GLU A 358 -20.00 10.07 -0.12
CA GLU A 358 -20.29 9.16 1.01
C GLU A 358 -20.66 9.91 2.29
N ILE A 359 -19.97 11.01 2.60
CA ILE A 359 -20.28 11.88 3.75
C ILE A 359 -21.65 12.52 3.57
N GLU A 360 -21.95 13.08 2.39
CA GLU A 360 -23.26 13.69 2.10
C GLU A 360 -24.39 12.67 2.23
N ALA A 361 -24.21 11.46 1.69
CA ALA A 361 -25.17 10.38 1.82
C ALA A 361 -25.39 9.94 3.28
N ALA A 362 -24.33 9.95 4.11
CA ALA A 362 -24.45 9.66 5.54
C ALA A 362 -25.24 10.76 6.28
N ILE A 363 -24.92 12.03 6.03
CA ILE A 363 -25.63 13.19 6.62
C ILE A 363 -27.12 13.12 6.26
N VAL A 364 -27.45 12.92 4.98
CA VAL A 364 -28.84 12.85 4.51
C VAL A 364 -29.58 11.67 5.14
N ARG A 365 -28.95 10.50 5.26
CA ARG A 365 -29.56 9.32 5.93
C ARG A 365 -29.87 9.59 7.42
N ILE A 366 -28.93 10.19 8.15
CA ILE A 366 -29.10 10.55 9.57
C ILE A 366 -30.23 11.58 9.73
N MET A 367 -30.18 12.67 8.97
CA MET A 367 -31.14 13.76 9.06
C MET A 367 -32.55 13.35 8.59
N LYS A 368 -32.66 12.48 7.58
CA LYS A 368 -33.95 11.93 7.14
C LYS A 368 -34.65 11.14 8.24
N SER A 369 -33.88 10.43 9.07
CA SER A 369 -34.39 9.65 10.21
C SER A 369 -34.76 10.53 11.40
N ARG A 370 -33.85 11.43 11.80
CA ARG A 370 -33.98 12.22 13.03
C ARG A 370 -34.81 13.50 12.87
N LYS A 371 -35.00 13.96 11.63
CA LYS A 371 -35.74 15.17 11.20
C LYS A 371 -35.20 16.50 11.72
N LYS A 372 -34.69 16.56 12.95
CA LYS A 372 -34.10 17.73 13.59
C LYS A 372 -32.89 17.32 14.43
N MET A 373 -31.77 18.04 14.30
CA MET A 373 -30.55 17.70 15.03
C MET A 373 -29.66 18.92 15.27
N GLN A 374 -28.98 18.96 16.41
CA GLN A 374 -27.98 19.98 16.72
C GLN A 374 -26.66 19.70 15.96
N HIS A 375 -25.95 20.76 15.57
CA HIS A 375 -24.70 20.68 14.80
C HIS A 375 -23.64 19.79 15.44
N ASN A 376 -23.35 19.95 16.72
CA ASN A 376 -22.30 19.19 17.39
C ASN A 376 -22.64 17.69 17.45
N VAL A 377 -23.92 17.38 17.70
CA VAL A 377 -24.43 16.00 17.70
C VAL A 377 -24.34 15.39 16.30
N LEU A 378 -24.77 16.13 15.26
CA LEU A 378 -24.68 15.67 13.87
C LEU A 378 -23.23 15.40 13.45
N VAL A 379 -22.31 16.31 13.80
CA VAL A 379 -20.88 16.13 13.51
C VAL A 379 -20.34 14.90 14.26
N ALA A 380 -20.68 14.73 15.53
CA ALA A 380 -20.23 13.59 16.32
C ALA A 380 -20.80 12.26 15.83
N GLU A 381 -22.06 12.21 15.39
CA GLU A 381 -22.69 11.04 14.79
C GLU A 381 -22.04 10.68 13.45
N VAL A 382 -21.81 11.66 12.56
CA VAL A 382 -21.16 11.44 11.26
C VAL A 382 -19.70 11.01 11.40
N SER A 383 -18.98 11.57 12.37
CA SER A 383 -17.61 11.16 12.71
C SER A 383 -17.56 9.83 13.48
N GLY A 384 -18.68 9.28 13.92
CA GLY A 384 -18.75 8.00 14.63
C GLY A 384 -18.22 8.03 16.08
N ILE A 385 -18.11 9.22 16.69
CA ILE A 385 -17.51 9.43 18.03
C ILE A 385 -18.49 9.04 19.15
N GLU A 386 -19.80 9.19 18.98
CA GLU A 386 -20.79 8.96 20.04
C GLU A 386 -21.25 7.50 20.22
N CYS A 387 -20.81 6.57 19.36
CA CYS A 387 -21.24 5.16 19.46
C CYS A 387 -20.67 4.41 20.69
N MET A 388 -19.82 5.04 21.51
CA MET A 388 -19.30 4.41 22.74
C MET A 388 -20.25 4.45 23.95
N ASN A 389 -21.34 5.23 23.91
CA ASN A 389 -22.25 5.36 25.06
C ASN A 389 -23.60 4.65 24.90
N ILE A 390 -23.83 3.94 23.79
CA ILE A 390 -25.10 3.22 23.53
C ILE A 390 -24.97 1.73 23.91
N GLU A 391 -24.42 1.42 25.08
CA GLU A 391 -24.66 0.13 25.74
C GLU A 391 -25.71 0.25 26.87
N VAL A 392 -26.13 1.48 27.22
CA VAL A 392 -27.00 1.72 28.39
C VAL A 392 -28.51 1.77 28.06
N PHE A 393 -28.91 1.85 26.79
CA PHE A 393 -30.32 1.88 26.39
C PHE A 393 -30.77 0.62 25.61
N ARG A 394 -30.53 -0.57 26.18
CA ARG A 394 -31.26 -1.79 25.79
C ARG A 394 -32.64 -1.79 26.45
N GLY A 395 -33.51 -0.89 26.02
CA GLY A 395 -34.82 -0.77 26.63
C GLY A 395 -35.70 0.27 25.99
N THR A 396 -35.92 0.22 24.68
CA THR A 396 -37.17 0.62 24.01
C THR A 396 -37.05 0.43 22.49
N SER A 397 -38.00 -0.37 21.94
CA SER A 397 -38.44 -0.44 20.54
C SER A 397 -37.40 -0.42 19.40
N GLY A 398 -37.08 -1.62 18.90
CA GLY A 398 -37.33 -2.07 17.53
C GLY A 398 -36.88 -1.23 16.31
N CYS A 399 -35.99 -1.83 15.51
CA CYS A 399 -35.69 -1.57 14.08
C CYS A 399 -34.90 -0.29 13.72
N THR A 400 -35.12 0.85 14.39
CA THR A 400 -34.40 2.11 14.05
C THR A 400 -32.94 2.13 14.55
N SER A 401 -32.65 1.47 15.67
CA SER A 401 -31.29 1.38 16.23
C SER A 401 -30.34 0.52 15.39
N GLU A 402 -30.86 -0.49 14.68
CA GLU A 402 -30.06 -1.45 13.92
C GLU A 402 -29.62 -0.90 12.56
N TYR A 403 -30.51 -0.12 11.91
CA TYR A 403 -30.18 0.63 10.69
C TYR A 403 -29.20 1.77 10.98
N PHE A 404 -29.30 2.39 12.16
CA PHE A 404 -28.43 3.49 12.60
C PHE A 404 -26.98 3.04 12.86
N ILE A 405 -26.80 1.90 13.55
CA ILE A 405 -25.47 1.30 13.78
C ILE A 405 -24.78 0.95 12.45
N ASN A 406 -25.53 0.53 11.44
CA ASN A 406 -24.98 0.16 10.13
C ASN A 406 -24.40 1.36 9.34
N VAL A 407 -25.02 2.55 9.41
CA VAL A 407 -24.59 3.70 8.59
C VAL A 407 -23.33 4.36 9.13
N THR A 408 -23.22 4.53 10.45
CA THR A 408 -22.03 5.13 11.08
C THR A 408 -20.85 4.16 11.11
N GLN A 409 -21.09 2.84 11.24
CA GLN A 409 -20.06 1.82 11.03
C GLN A 409 -19.55 1.80 9.58
N GLN A 410 -20.40 2.09 8.59
CA GLN A 410 -20.02 2.05 7.17
C GLN A 410 -18.88 3.04 6.86
N LEU A 411 -19.01 4.30 7.28
CA LEU A 411 -17.94 5.30 7.11
C LEU A 411 -16.73 4.94 7.95
N ARG A 412 -16.92 4.65 9.26
CA ARG A 412 -15.83 4.33 10.19
C ARG A 412 -15.00 3.12 9.76
N SER A 413 -15.61 2.17 9.04
CA SER A 413 -14.89 1.01 8.50
C SER A 413 -13.94 1.34 7.34
N ARG A 414 -14.10 2.53 6.72
CA ARG A 414 -13.41 2.97 5.50
C ARG A 414 -12.56 4.24 5.67
N PHE A 415 -13.08 5.30 6.31
CA PHE A 415 -12.36 6.55 6.60
C PHE A 415 -13.06 7.37 7.72
N LEU A 416 -12.31 8.27 8.37
CA LEU A 416 -12.84 9.13 9.42
C LEU A 416 -12.93 10.59 8.93
N PRO A 417 -14.13 11.13 8.66
CA PRO A 417 -14.26 12.49 8.15
C PRO A 417 -13.94 13.54 9.22
N SER A 418 -13.13 14.53 8.87
CA SER A 418 -12.81 15.64 9.78
C SER A 418 -14.02 16.59 9.98
N PRO A 419 -14.16 17.23 11.16
CA PRO A 419 -15.27 18.16 11.42
C PRO A 419 -15.38 19.30 10.40
N VAL A 420 -14.24 19.76 9.88
CA VAL A 420 -14.16 20.83 8.87
C VAL A 420 -14.80 20.38 7.56
N VAL A 421 -14.51 19.14 7.12
CA VAL A 421 -15.08 18.58 5.89
C VAL A 421 -16.59 18.38 6.06
N ILE A 422 -17.03 17.83 7.20
CA ILE A 422 -18.46 17.62 7.49
C ILE A 422 -19.22 18.94 7.43
N LYS A 423 -18.69 20.00 8.07
CA LYS A 423 -19.31 21.33 8.04
C LYS A 423 -19.49 21.84 6.60
N LYS A 424 -18.44 21.74 5.78
CA LYS A 424 -18.50 22.15 4.36
C LYS A 424 -19.52 21.34 3.55
N ARG A 425 -19.75 20.06 3.92
CA ARG A 425 -20.78 19.23 3.28
C ARG A 425 -22.19 19.61 3.73
N ILE A 426 -22.40 19.91 5.02
CA ILE A 426 -23.68 20.42 5.52
C ILE A 426 -24.06 21.72 4.81
N GLU A 427 -23.13 22.65 4.63
CA GLU A 427 -23.36 23.91 3.90
C GLU A 427 -23.82 23.65 2.47
N GLY A 428 -23.12 22.78 1.73
CA GLY A 428 -23.54 22.40 0.37
C GLY A 428 -24.86 21.63 0.30
N LEU A 429 -25.30 20.96 1.38
CA LEU A 429 -26.62 20.32 1.46
C LEU A 429 -27.73 21.31 1.79
N ILE A 430 -27.42 22.40 2.49
CA ILE A 430 -28.35 23.51 2.72
C ILE A 430 -28.59 24.27 1.42
N GLU A 431 -27.53 24.56 0.65
CA GLU A 431 -27.64 25.21 -0.67
C GLU A 431 -28.48 24.39 -1.66
N ARG A 432 -28.46 23.05 -1.53
CA ARG A 432 -29.26 22.12 -2.33
C ARG A 432 -30.62 21.79 -1.71
N GLU A 433 -31.03 22.52 -0.66
CA GLU A 433 -32.34 22.39 0.00
C GLU A 433 -32.64 21.01 0.61
N TYR A 434 -31.62 20.19 0.89
CA TYR A 434 -31.79 18.94 1.64
C TYR A 434 -31.95 19.19 3.15
N LEU A 435 -31.34 20.27 3.64
CA LEU A 435 -31.34 20.69 5.04
C LEU A 435 -31.63 22.19 5.15
N ALA A 436 -32.22 22.61 6.25
CA ALA A 436 -32.36 24.03 6.61
C ALA A 436 -31.91 24.26 8.05
N ARG A 437 -31.54 25.50 8.38
CA ARG A 437 -31.33 25.93 9.76
C ARG A 437 -32.67 26.35 10.36
N THR A 438 -32.90 26.03 11.62
CA THR A 438 -34.09 26.55 12.30
C THR A 438 -34.00 28.06 12.47
N PRO A 439 -35.13 28.79 12.41
CA PRO A 439 -35.15 30.23 12.58
C PRO A 439 -34.76 30.66 14.01
N GLU A 440 -34.97 29.81 15.02
CA GLU A 440 -34.64 30.10 16.41
C GLU A 440 -33.16 29.87 16.76
N ASP A 441 -32.54 28.82 16.22
CA ASP A 441 -31.14 28.49 16.46
C ASP A 441 -30.42 28.04 15.17
N ARG A 442 -29.40 28.81 14.78
CA ARG A 442 -28.56 28.50 13.61
C ARG A 442 -27.69 27.26 13.79
N LYS A 443 -27.56 26.73 15.02
CA LYS A 443 -26.86 25.49 15.34
C LYS A 443 -27.77 24.26 15.27
N VAL A 444 -29.04 24.42 14.95
CA VAL A 444 -29.97 23.30 14.78
C VAL A 444 -30.41 23.21 13.32
N TYR A 445 -30.32 22.00 12.78
CA TYR A 445 -30.69 21.69 11.40
C TYR A 445 -32.00 20.91 11.38
N THR A 446 -32.81 21.14 10.34
CA THR A 446 -34.01 20.38 10.00
C THR A 446 -33.87 19.77 8.61
N TYR A 447 -34.38 18.56 8.43
CA TYR A 447 -34.45 17.91 7.13
C TYR A 447 -35.66 18.43 6.32
N VAL A 448 -35.45 18.77 5.05
CA VAL A 448 -36.44 19.53 4.25
C VAL A 448 -36.90 18.78 2.99
N ALA A 449 -36.13 17.78 2.54
CA ALA A 449 -36.42 17.02 1.32
C ALA A 449 -37.38 15.83 1.49
#